data_AF-A0A3D1A7S7-F1
#
_entry.id   AF-A0A3D1A7S7-F1
#
_cell.length_a   1.000
_cell.length_b   1.000
_cell.length_c   1.000
_cell.angle_alpha   90.00
_cell.angle_beta   90.00
_cell.angle_gamma   90.00
#
_symmetry.space_group_name_H-M   'P 1'
#
loop_
_entity.id
_entity.type
_entity.pdbx_description
1 polymer ?
#
loop_
_entity_poly.entity_id
_entity_poly.type
_entity_poly.pdbx_seq_one_letter_code
_entity_poly.pdbx_strand_id
1 'polypeptide(L)'
;MKFTQLMLAVLFFSAAMPARAGELDLLLDRLVEKNVIDPGEAQEIRVGTQEEVKKEISQQRHATLPLWLQTMKLRGDVRLRYQFNDNHNKALTQHRGRFRLRFFADAKVNEKVYMGFGFASGSSTDPRSTNQTFGDNNAKKSLWIDYVFAEYNASDNLALTAGRTKNPLWLTSDMLWDTDVNMEGLSARVSLPVNYNWDIFANAGFMALAESSSDPKDPYMLFAQPGVTWRDNDGVYDMKAGAAVYAFNNI
;
A
#
# COMPACT_ATOMS: atom_id res chain seq x y z
N MET A 1 -39.61 30.06 1.05
CA MET A 1 -38.49 30.36 0.12
C MET A 1 -37.32 29.47 0.50
N LYS A 2 -36.97 28.54 -0.40
CA LYS A 2 -35.71 27.77 -0.57
C LYS A 2 -35.21 26.84 0.57
N PHE A 3 -35.19 25.57 0.16
CA PHE A 3 -34.59 24.36 0.75
C PHE A 3 -33.11 24.49 1.09
N THR A 4 -32.68 23.83 2.16
CA THR A 4 -31.33 23.27 2.29
C THR A 4 -31.41 21.87 2.88
N GLN A 5 -30.75 20.95 2.17
CA GLN A 5 -30.93 19.50 2.25
C GLN A 5 -30.20 18.88 3.44
N LEU A 6 -30.88 17.97 4.15
CA LEU A 6 -30.27 17.04 5.10
C LEU A 6 -30.06 15.71 4.35
N MET A 7 -28.82 15.42 3.91
CA MET A 7 -28.47 14.08 3.43
C MET A 7 -28.04 13.22 4.61
N LEU A 8 -28.94 12.36 5.05
CA LEU A 8 -28.66 11.20 5.89
C LEU A 8 -28.18 10.07 4.98
N ALA A 9 -26.88 9.81 4.94
CA ALA A 9 -26.31 8.67 4.23
C ALA A 9 -26.39 7.41 5.12
N VAL A 10 -27.54 6.73 5.09
CA VAL A 10 -27.65 5.35 5.61
C VAL A 10 -27.19 4.41 4.50
N LEU A 11 -25.95 3.94 4.59
CA LEU A 11 -25.43 2.86 3.76
C LEU A 11 -25.98 1.52 4.28
N PHE A 12 -27.05 1.05 3.64
CA PHE A 12 -27.49 -0.34 3.75
C PHE A 12 -26.45 -1.24 3.07
N PHE A 13 -25.59 -1.87 3.88
CA PHE A 13 -24.84 -3.04 3.41
C PHE A 13 -25.78 -4.23 3.40
N SER A 14 -26.44 -4.45 2.27
CA SER A 14 -27.04 -5.74 1.93
C SER A 14 -25.90 -6.70 1.62
N ALA A 15 -25.38 -7.38 2.65
CA ALA A 15 -24.61 -8.59 2.45
C ALA A 15 -25.62 -9.71 2.14
N ALA A 16 -25.76 -10.07 0.87
CA ALA A 16 -26.27 -11.39 0.54
C ALA A 16 -25.35 -12.41 1.22
N MET A 17 -25.89 -13.22 2.14
CA MET A 17 -25.13 -14.27 2.79
C MET A 17 -24.66 -15.26 1.71
N PRO A 18 -23.35 -15.48 1.53
CA PRO A 18 -22.88 -16.51 0.62
C PRO A 18 -23.27 -17.88 1.19
N ALA A 19 -23.92 -18.70 0.35
CA ALA A 19 -24.33 -20.04 0.70
C ALA A 19 -23.11 -20.87 1.13
N ARG A 20 -23.24 -21.56 2.25
CA ARG A 20 -22.17 -22.36 2.85
C ARG A 20 -21.96 -23.65 2.06
N ALA A 21 -20.74 -24.19 2.02
CA ALA A 21 -20.46 -25.48 1.38
C ALA A 21 -21.34 -26.64 1.92
N GLY A 22 -21.73 -26.60 3.20
CA GLY A 22 -22.69 -27.55 3.77
C GLY A 22 -24.15 -27.32 3.37
N GLU A 23 -24.50 -26.13 2.88
CA GLU A 23 -25.84 -25.83 2.35
C GLU A 23 -25.97 -26.34 0.91
N LEU A 24 -24.89 -26.37 0.13
CA LEU A 24 -24.91 -26.83 -1.26
C LEU A 24 -25.17 -28.34 -1.36
N ASP A 25 -24.50 -29.14 -0.54
CA ASP A 25 -24.77 -30.59 -0.46
C ASP A 25 -26.18 -30.87 0.07
N LEU A 26 -26.64 -30.11 1.07
CA LEU A 26 -28.00 -30.22 1.60
C LEU A 26 -29.06 -29.80 0.56
N LEU A 27 -28.79 -28.79 -0.26
CA LEU A 27 -29.67 -28.34 -1.34
C LEU A 27 -29.72 -29.36 -2.47
N LEU A 28 -28.58 -29.93 -2.87
CA LEU A 28 -28.52 -30.98 -3.88
C LEU A 28 -29.26 -32.23 -3.41
N ASP A 29 -29.06 -32.66 -2.16
CA ASP A 29 -29.77 -33.81 -1.59
C ASP A 29 -31.28 -33.56 -1.50
N ARG A 30 -31.71 -32.34 -1.14
CA ARG A 30 -33.14 -31.94 -1.14
C ARG A 30 -33.74 -31.87 -2.54
N LEU A 31 -32.97 -31.46 -3.54
CA LEU A 31 -33.43 -31.35 -4.93
C LEU A 31 -33.55 -32.74 -5.59
N VAL A 32 -32.66 -33.67 -5.25
CA VAL A 32 -32.76 -35.09 -5.61
C VAL A 32 -33.95 -35.73 -4.89
N GLU A 33 -34.14 -35.48 -3.59
CA GLU A 33 -35.29 -35.97 -2.81
C GLU A 33 -36.64 -35.50 -3.40
N LYS A 34 -36.67 -34.32 -4.01
CA LYS A 34 -37.84 -33.77 -4.70
C LYS A 34 -37.97 -34.17 -6.17
N ASN A 35 -37.11 -35.06 -6.68
CA ASN A 35 -37.05 -35.50 -8.08
C ASN A 35 -36.93 -34.35 -9.10
N VAL A 36 -36.30 -33.24 -8.73
CA VAL A 36 -36.09 -32.10 -9.64
C VAL A 36 -34.84 -32.31 -10.50
N ILE A 37 -33.89 -33.10 -10.00
CA ILE A 37 -32.61 -33.41 -10.66
C ILE A 37 -32.30 -34.90 -10.45
N ASP A 38 -31.63 -35.52 -11.43
CA ASP A 38 -31.19 -36.92 -11.32
C ASP A 38 -29.97 -37.05 -10.38
N PRO A 39 -29.82 -38.17 -9.64
CA PRO A 39 -28.65 -38.39 -8.80
C PRO A 39 -27.31 -38.32 -9.55
N GLY A 40 -27.30 -38.64 -10.85
CA GLY A 40 -26.11 -38.49 -11.72
C GLY A 40 -25.74 -37.02 -11.95
N GLU A 41 -26.72 -36.16 -12.27
CA GLU A 41 -26.50 -34.73 -12.49
C GLU A 41 -26.07 -34.01 -11.19
N ALA A 42 -26.64 -34.40 -10.05
CA ALA A 42 -26.21 -33.89 -8.74
C ALA A 42 -24.76 -34.26 -8.42
N GLN A 43 -24.29 -35.43 -8.86
CA GLN A 43 -22.91 -35.86 -8.66
C GLN A 43 -21.94 -35.14 -9.60
N GLU A 44 -22.32 -34.88 -10.86
CA GLU A 44 -21.52 -34.06 -11.78
C GLU A 44 -21.36 -32.63 -11.28
N ILE A 45 -22.45 -32.01 -10.76
CA ILE A 45 -22.39 -30.68 -10.17
C ILE A 45 -21.50 -30.67 -8.92
N ARG A 46 -21.56 -31.71 -8.06
CA ARG A 46 -20.66 -31.85 -6.91
C ARG A 46 -19.20 -31.95 -7.34
N VAL A 47 -18.90 -32.79 -8.32
CA VAL A 47 -17.52 -33.01 -8.78
C VAL A 47 -16.97 -31.76 -9.48
N GLY A 48 -17.75 -31.12 -10.37
CA GLY A 48 -17.37 -29.87 -11.03
C GLY A 48 -17.14 -28.74 -10.04
N THR A 49 -18.02 -28.59 -9.03
CA THR A 49 -17.84 -27.59 -7.96
C THR A 49 -16.61 -27.91 -7.12
N GLN A 50 -16.34 -29.18 -6.79
CA GLN A 50 -15.14 -29.56 -6.04
C GLN A 50 -13.85 -29.31 -6.85
N GLU A 51 -13.88 -29.47 -8.17
CA GLU A 51 -12.75 -29.16 -9.03
C GLU A 51 -12.50 -27.65 -9.15
N GLU A 52 -13.55 -26.84 -9.30
CA GLU A 52 -13.45 -25.38 -9.23
C GLU A 52 -12.95 -24.91 -7.85
N VAL A 53 -13.50 -25.44 -6.77
CA VAL A 53 -13.05 -25.16 -5.40
C VAL A 53 -11.60 -25.60 -5.19
N LYS A 54 -11.15 -26.75 -5.73
CA LYS A 54 -9.72 -27.16 -5.70
C LYS A 54 -8.84 -26.21 -6.52
N LYS A 55 -9.34 -25.67 -7.63
CA LYS A 55 -8.65 -24.67 -8.46
C LYS A 55 -8.56 -23.32 -7.74
N GLU A 56 -9.59 -22.93 -6.98
CA GLU A 56 -9.61 -21.76 -6.10
C GLU A 56 -8.70 -21.95 -4.87
N ILE A 57 -8.68 -23.14 -4.26
CA ILE A 57 -7.79 -23.51 -3.14
C ILE A 57 -6.32 -23.52 -3.59
N SER A 58 -6.01 -24.04 -4.78
CA SER A 58 -4.65 -23.96 -5.34
C SER A 58 -4.23 -22.52 -5.68
N GLN A 59 -5.19 -21.63 -5.96
CA GLN A 59 -5.00 -20.18 -6.04
C GLN A 59 -5.05 -19.47 -4.67
N GLN A 60 -5.20 -20.21 -3.56
CA GLN A 60 -5.35 -19.69 -2.19
C GLN A 60 -6.48 -18.66 -2.01
N ARG A 61 -7.49 -18.69 -2.88
CA ARG A 61 -8.65 -17.81 -2.82
C ARG A 61 -9.78 -18.53 -2.10
N HIS A 62 -10.03 -18.18 -0.85
CA HIS A 62 -11.19 -18.70 -0.12
C HIS A 62 -12.46 -17.97 -0.58
N ALA A 63 -13.34 -18.62 -1.34
CA ALA A 63 -14.58 -18.04 -1.89
C ALA A 63 -15.46 -17.26 -0.89
N THR A 64 -15.32 -17.51 0.41
CA THR A 64 -16.12 -16.91 1.49
C THR A 64 -15.59 -15.59 2.05
N LEU A 65 -14.35 -15.19 1.73
CA LEU A 65 -13.76 -13.96 2.26
C LEU A 65 -13.78 -12.84 1.22
N PRO A 66 -13.96 -11.56 1.61
CA PRO A 66 -13.77 -10.44 0.69
C PRO A 66 -12.36 -10.44 0.08
N LEU A 67 -12.23 -10.01 -1.18
CA LEU A 67 -10.96 -10.01 -1.93
C LEU A 67 -9.83 -9.29 -1.19
N TRP A 68 -10.14 -8.17 -0.51
CA TRP A 68 -9.15 -7.42 0.26
C TRP A 68 -8.53 -8.26 1.40
N LEU A 69 -9.31 -9.14 2.03
CA LEU A 69 -8.83 -9.99 3.12
C LEU A 69 -8.03 -11.18 2.60
N GLN A 70 -8.43 -11.76 1.46
CA GLN A 70 -7.69 -12.83 0.80
C GLN A 70 -6.33 -12.38 0.27
N THR A 71 -6.26 -11.15 -0.24
CA THR A 71 -5.04 -10.58 -0.81
C THR A 71 -4.20 -9.82 0.21
N MET A 72 -4.65 -9.77 1.46
CA MET A 72 -3.96 -9.04 2.52
C MET A 72 -2.59 -9.66 2.80
N LYS A 73 -1.53 -8.89 2.57
CA LYS A 73 -0.16 -9.22 2.89
C LYS A 73 0.24 -8.49 4.17
N LEU A 74 0.46 -9.25 5.22
CA LEU A 74 1.04 -8.74 6.46
C LEU A 74 2.57 -8.84 6.37
N ARG A 75 3.27 -7.73 6.60
CA ARG A 75 4.73 -7.66 6.67
C ARG A 75 5.14 -6.95 7.95
N GLY A 76 6.35 -7.21 8.42
CA GLY A 76 6.89 -6.51 9.57
C GLY A 76 8.37 -6.76 9.71
N ASP A 77 9.06 -5.85 10.42
CA ASP A 77 10.46 -6.01 10.76
C ASP A 77 10.73 -5.58 12.20
N VAL A 78 11.66 -6.29 12.83
CA VAL A 78 12.18 -5.97 14.15
C VAL A 78 13.69 -5.86 14.04
N ARG A 79 14.24 -4.79 14.59
CA ARG A 79 15.69 -4.57 14.60
C ARG A 79 16.13 -4.06 15.97
N LEU A 80 17.21 -4.64 16.47
CA LEU A 80 17.97 -4.12 17.60
C LEU A 80 19.25 -3.50 17.08
N ARG A 81 19.65 -2.36 17.66
CA ARG A 81 20.85 -1.63 17.26
C ARG A 81 21.52 -1.02 18.48
N TYR A 82 22.82 -1.22 18.58
CA TYR A 82 23.66 -0.41 19.45
C TYR A 82 24.32 0.69 18.63
N GLN A 83 24.26 1.92 19.11
CA GLN A 83 24.83 3.09 18.46
C GLN A 83 25.86 3.74 19.38
N PHE A 84 27.08 3.83 18.88
CA PHE A 84 28.18 4.58 19.47
C PHE A 84 28.41 5.82 18.60
N ASN A 85 28.22 7.00 19.17
CA ASN A 85 28.51 8.26 18.50
C ASN A 85 29.63 8.95 19.26
N ASP A 86 30.80 9.00 18.63
CA ASP A 86 31.90 9.85 19.05
C ASP A 86 31.93 11.08 18.17
N ASN A 87 31.56 12.22 18.74
CA ASN A 87 31.48 13.49 18.04
C ASN A 87 32.40 14.47 18.75
N HIS A 88 33.47 14.85 18.09
CA HIS A 88 34.49 15.78 18.60
C HIS A 88 33.91 17.16 18.98
N ASN A 89 32.74 17.52 18.46
CA ASN A 89 32.02 18.75 18.81
C ASN A 89 31.10 18.61 20.05
N LYS A 90 31.05 17.44 20.69
CA LYS A 90 30.28 17.21 21.92
C LYS A 90 31.22 16.82 23.06
N ALA A 91 30.95 17.37 24.24
CA ALA A 91 31.77 17.12 25.43
C ALA A 91 31.73 15.67 25.94
N LEU A 92 30.74 14.87 25.51
CA LEU A 92 30.55 13.50 25.97
C LEU A 92 30.25 12.57 24.79
N THR A 93 30.96 11.45 24.78
CA THR A 93 30.68 10.31 23.91
C THR A 93 29.33 9.69 24.25
N GLN A 94 28.56 9.32 23.22
CA GLN A 94 27.20 8.87 23.42
C GLN A 94 27.01 7.41 23.04
N HIS A 95 26.49 6.64 24.00
CA HIS A 95 26.10 5.25 23.85
C HIS A 95 24.58 5.15 23.87
N ARG A 96 23.97 4.52 22.87
CA ARG A 96 22.52 4.30 22.82
C ARG A 96 22.20 2.88 22.37
N GLY A 97 21.42 2.16 23.15
CA GLY A 97 20.67 1.01 22.65
C GLY A 97 19.38 1.50 22.00
N ARG A 98 19.03 0.94 20.84
CA ARG A 98 17.85 1.30 20.06
C ARG A 98 17.16 0.05 19.56
N PHE A 99 15.84 0.15 19.39
CA PHE A 99 15.06 -0.85 18.68
C PHE A 99 14.18 -0.18 17.63
N ARG A 100 13.76 -0.98 16.65
CA ARG A 100 12.79 -0.61 15.63
C ARG A 100 11.79 -1.75 15.51
N LEU A 101 10.52 -1.40 15.53
CA LEU A 101 9.40 -2.27 15.25
C LEU A 101 8.59 -1.62 14.13
N ARG A 102 8.40 -2.32 13.02
CA ARG A 102 7.48 -1.89 11.97
C ARG A 102 6.50 -3.01 11.64
N PHE A 103 5.28 -2.61 11.33
CA PHE A 103 4.21 -3.48 10.89
C PHE A 103 3.53 -2.86 9.68
N PHE A 104 3.16 -3.69 8.72
CA PHE A 104 2.65 -3.29 7.42
C PHE A 104 1.53 -4.25 7.03
N ALA A 105 0.42 -3.69 6.58
CA ALA A 105 -0.70 -4.43 6.04
C ALA A 105 -1.08 -3.82 4.70
N ASP A 106 -1.04 -4.63 3.66
CA ASP A 106 -1.42 -4.22 2.32
C ASP A 106 -2.45 -5.15 1.73
N ALA A 107 -3.44 -4.62 1.05
CA ALA A 107 -4.53 -5.41 0.49
C ALA A 107 -4.93 -4.87 -0.89
N LYS A 108 -5.27 -5.80 -1.78
CA LYS A 108 -5.89 -5.47 -3.07
C LYS A 108 -7.40 -5.50 -2.88
N VAL A 109 -8.03 -4.32 -2.84
CA VAL A 109 -9.47 -4.19 -2.59
C VAL A 109 -10.28 -4.69 -3.77
N ASN A 110 -9.87 -4.31 -4.98
CA ASN A 110 -10.42 -4.80 -6.24
C ASN A 110 -9.30 -4.90 -7.29
N GLU A 111 -9.62 -5.26 -8.53
CA GLU A 111 -8.60 -5.40 -9.58
C GLU A 111 -7.78 -4.14 -9.85
N LYS A 112 -8.35 -2.96 -9.58
CA LYS A 112 -7.79 -1.63 -9.86
C LYS A 112 -7.33 -0.87 -8.61
N VAL A 113 -7.82 -1.21 -7.42
CA VAL A 113 -7.61 -0.46 -6.17
C VAL A 113 -6.78 -1.29 -5.22
N TYR A 114 -5.68 -0.69 -4.78
CA TYR A 114 -4.79 -1.21 -3.76
C TYR A 114 -4.77 -0.25 -2.57
N MET A 115 -4.72 -0.79 -1.36
CA MET A 115 -4.61 0.01 -0.13
C MET A 115 -3.55 -0.58 0.76
N GLY A 116 -2.83 0.28 1.47
CA GLY A 116 -1.81 -0.13 2.41
C GLY A 116 -1.74 0.81 3.60
N PHE A 117 -1.49 0.25 4.78
CA PHE A 117 -1.18 1.02 5.96
C PHE A 117 -0.06 0.35 6.76
N GLY A 118 0.69 1.16 7.48
CA GLY A 118 1.83 0.72 8.24
C GLY A 118 2.05 1.54 9.49
N PHE A 119 2.58 0.88 10.51
CA PHE A 119 2.99 1.48 11.76
C PHE A 119 4.48 1.28 11.98
N ALA A 120 5.13 2.26 12.58
CA ALA A 120 6.53 2.18 12.96
C ALA A 120 6.78 2.79 14.33
N SER A 121 7.64 2.16 15.13
CA SER A 121 8.16 2.76 16.36
C SER A 121 8.96 4.02 16.04
N GLY A 122 9.04 4.99 16.95
CA GLY A 122 9.87 6.17 16.72
C GLY A 122 10.03 7.03 17.96
N SER A 123 11.25 7.48 18.24
CA SER A 123 11.54 8.31 19.42
C SER A 123 11.07 9.75 19.30
N SER A 124 10.72 10.21 18.10
CA SER A 124 10.29 11.58 17.80
C SER A 124 9.41 11.61 16.55
N THR A 125 8.86 12.77 16.24
CA THR A 125 8.11 13.07 15.00
C THR A 125 9.00 13.21 13.76
N ASP A 126 10.27 12.80 13.83
CA ASP A 126 11.21 12.92 12.72
C ASP A 126 10.85 11.92 11.60
N PRO A 127 10.49 12.39 10.39
CA PRO A 127 10.06 11.52 9.30
C PRO A 127 11.17 10.58 8.80
N ARG A 128 12.44 10.81 9.15
CA ARG A 128 13.59 10.02 8.68
C ARG A 128 13.98 8.89 9.63
N SER A 129 13.44 8.84 10.85
CA SER A 129 13.91 7.91 11.88
C SER A 129 12.79 7.20 12.61
N THR A 130 12.59 5.93 12.25
CA THR A 130 11.70 5.00 12.96
C THR A 130 12.41 4.20 14.07
N ASN A 131 13.47 4.75 14.66
CA ASN A 131 14.24 4.06 15.70
C ASN A 131 13.90 4.62 17.07
N GLN A 132 13.46 3.74 17.96
CA GLN A 132 13.20 4.05 19.36
C GLN A 132 14.47 3.86 20.21
N THR A 133 14.79 4.80 21.09
CA THR A 133 15.93 4.68 22.01
C THR A 133 15.50 3.99 23.31
N PHE A 134 16.33 3.09 23.85
CA PHE A 134 16.15 2.54 25.19
C PHE A 134 16.42 3.63 26.23
N GLY A 135 15.53 3.77 27.22
CA GLY A 135 15.63 4.81 28.23
C GLY A 135 14.28 5.33 28.71
N ASP A 136 14.26 6.59 29.13
CA ASP A 136 13.10 7.32 29.68
C ASP A 136 12.43 6.61 30.86
N ASN A 137 13.22 6.05 31.78
CA ASN A 137 12.72 5.39 32.99
C ASN A 137 11.66 4.30 32.72
N ASN A 138 11.87 3.49 31.67
CA ASN A 138 10.93 2.46 31.21
C ASN A 138 9.53 3.01 30.82
N ALA A 139 9.44 4.30 30.48
CA ALA A 139 8.20 4.87 29.96
C ALA A 139 7.76 4.15 28.67
N LYS A 140 6.44 4.13 28.47
CA LYS A 140 5.81 3.61 27.25
C LYS A 140 6.38 4.32 26.02
N LYS A 141 6.57 3.58 24.95
CA LYS A 141 7.15 4.08 23.69
C LYS A 141 6.06 4.33 22.66
N SER A 142 6.24 5.35 21.83
CA SER A 142 5.26 5.75 20.83
C SER A 142 5.31 4.83 19.60
N LEU A 143 4.14 4.66 18.98
CA LEU A 143 3.96 4.04 17.68
C LEU A 143 3.36 5.09 16.75
N TRP A 144 3.94 5.24 15.56
CA TRP A 144 3.57 6.24 14.58
C TRP A 144 2.98 5.58 13.34
N ILE A 145 2.15 6.32 12.61
CA ILE A 145 1.71 5.93 11.27
C ILE A 145 2.89 6.15 10.34
N ASP A 146 3.41 5.07 9.76
CA ASP A 146 4.54 5.12 8.84
C ASP A 146 4.07 5.53 7.44
N TYR A 147 3.11 4.79 6.90
CA TYR A 147 2.41 5.11 5.66
C TYR A 147 0.93 4.68 5.74
N VAL A 148 0.10 5.37 4.98
CA VAL A 148 -1.31 5.04 4.76
C VAL A 148 -1.70 5.58 3.40
N PHE A 149 -2.01 4.71 2.45
CA PHE A 149 -2.30 5.12 1.09
C PHE A 149 -3.36 4.26 0.42
N ALA A 150 -3.99 4.84 -0.59
CA ALA A 150 -4.79 4.16 -1.58
C ALA A 150 -4.20 4.44 -2.96
N GLU A 151 -4.09 3.40 -3.78
CA GLU A 151 -3.61 3.45 -5.15
C GLU A 151 -4.71 2.94 -6.08
N TYR A 152 -4.96 3.69 -7.15
CA TYR A 152 -5.92 3.39 -8.19
C TYR A 152 -5.20 3.24 -9.53
N ASN A 153 -5.17 2.03 -10.05
CA ASN A 153 -4.67 1.67 -11.38
C ASN A 153 -5.78 1.90 -12.41
N ALA A 154 -5.72 3.05 -13.08
CA ALA A 154 -6.67 3.41 -14.12
C ALA A 154 -6.47 2.53 -15.38
N SER A 155 -5.22 2.19 -15.67
CA SER A 155 -4.80 1.25 -16.70
C SER A 155 -3.50 0.55 -16.27
N ASP A 156 -3.02 -0.42 -17.05
CA ASP A 156 -1.72 -1.09 -16.79
C ASP A 156 -0.54 -0.11 -16.86
N ASN A 157 -0.73 1.06 -17.47
CA ASN A 157 0.29 2.07 -17.67
C ASN A 157 0.14 3.28 -16.74
N LEU A 158 -0.98 3.45 -16.02
CA LEU A 158 -1.28 4.63 -15.20
C LEU A 158 -1.78 4.23 -13.82
N ALA A 159 -1.03 4.62 -12.80
CA ALA A 159 -1.37 4.47 -11.38
C ALA A 159 -1.49 5.84 -10.72
N LEU A 160 -2.53 6.04 -9.92
CA LEU A 160 -2.76 7.24 -9.10
C LEU A 160 -2.71 6.85 -7.63
N THR A 161 -1.84 7.46 -6.83
CA THR A 161 -1.70 7.17 -5.40
C THR A 161 -2.07 8.39 -4.59
N ALA A 162 -2.80 8.19 -3.49
CA ALA A 162 -3.21 9.22 -2.56
C ALA A 162 -2.93 8.80 -1.11
N GLY A 163 -2.43 9.73 -0.31
CA GLY A 163 -2.15 9.55 1.12
C GLY A 163 -0.67 9.70 1.47
N ARG A 164 -0.28 9.17 2.62
CA ARG A 164 1.12 9.07 3.06
C ARG A 164 1.73 7.83 2.45
N THR A 165 2.54 7.98 1.41
CA THR A 165 3.13 6.85 0.67
C THR A 165 4.66 6.91 0.69
N LYS A 166 5.30 5.79 0.40
CA LYS A 166 6.74 5.78 0.15
C LYS A 166 7.07 6.69 -1.02
N ASN A 167 8.28 7.25 -1.01
CA ASN A 167 8.71 8.21 -2.02
C ASN A 167 8.43 7.68 -3.45
N PRO A 168 7.54 8.33 -4.23
CA PRO A 168 7.15 7.84 -5.55
C PRO A 168 8.22 8.09 -6.62
N LEU A 169 9.22 8.94 -6.33
CA LEU A 169 10.29 9.33 -7.22
C LEU A 169 11.35 8.24 -7.32
N TRP A 170 11.90 8.07 -8.52
CA TRP A 170 13.12 7.30 -8.70
C TRP A 170 14.33 8.14 -8.29
N LEU A 171 15.08 7.66 -7.29
CA LEU A 171 16.26 8.35 -6.78
C LEU A 171 17.49 7.47 -7.00
N THR A 172 18.56 8.05 -7.54
CA THR A 172 19.88 7.40 -7.64
C THR A 172 20.73 7.64 -6.40
N SER A 173 20.43 8.70 -5.63
CA SER A 173 21.13 9.07 -4.41
C SER A 173 20.18 9.76 -3.41
N ASP A 174 20.50 9.67 -2.13
CA ASP A 174 19.74 10.31 -1.04
C ASP A 174 20.08 11.81 -0.85
N MET A 175 20.55 12.51 -1.90
CA MET A 175 21.00 13.90 -1.76
C MET A 175 19.85 14.88 -1.49
N LEU A 176 18.76 14.77 -2.24
CA LEU A 176 17.61 15.68 -2.11
C LEU A 176 16.55 15.13 -1.16
N TRP A 177 16.27 13.82 -1.27
CA TRP A 177 15.28 13.13 -0.46
C TRP A 177 15.92 11.91 0.16
N ASP A 178 15.73 11.75 1.46
CA ASP A 178 16.09 10.53 2.15
C ASP A 178 15.07 9.44 1.78
N THR A 179 15.55 8.25 1.39
CA THR A 179 14.71 7.10 1.04
C THR A 179 13.80 6.65 2.19
N ASP A 180 14.13 6.97 3.45
CA ASP A 180 13.28 6.66 4.62
C ASP A 180 12.10 7.65 4.79
N VAL A 181 11.99 8.73 3.98
CA VAL A 181 10.88 9.70 4.09
C VAL A 181 9.67 9.24 3.28
N ASN A 182 8.54 9.11 3.97
CA ASN A 182 7.23 8.94 3.34
C ASN A 182 6.61 10.31 3.07
N MET A 183 6.15 10.50 1.85
CA MET A 183 5.57 11.75 1.39
C MET A 183 4.06 11.71 1.49
N GLU A 184 3.45 12.85 1.85
CA GLU A 184 2.00 12.99 1.99
C GLU A 184 1.44 13.79 0.82
N GLY A 185 0.51 13.18 0.07
CA GLY A 185 -0.15 13.88 -1.01
C GLY A 185 -0.73 12.98 -2.08
N LEU A 186 -0.70 13.47 -3.31
CA LEU A 186 -1.20 12.81 -4.52
C LEU A 186 -0.04 12.60 -5.48
N SER A 187 0.08 11.41 -6.03
CA SER A 187 1.04 11.12 -7.08
C SER A 187 0.42 10.33 -8.21
N ALA A 188 0.98 10.49 -9.39
CA ALA A 188 0.62 9.77 -10.60
C ALA A 188 1.91 9.17 -11.16
N ARG A 189 1.86 7.90 -11.53
CA ARG A 189 2.92 7.19 -12.22
C ARG A 189 2.41 6.69 -13.56
N VAL A 190 3.17 7.00 -14.59
CA VAL A 190 2.98 6.49 -15.94
C VAL A 190 4.18 5.64 -16.33
N SER A 191 3.95 4.45 -16.89
CA SER A 191 4.98 3.60 -17.50
C SER A 191 4.50 3.13 -18.86
N LEU A 192 5.28 3.38 -19.91
CA LEU A 192 4.95 3.11 -21.30
C LEU A 192 6.06 2.23 -21.89
N PRO A 193 5.85 0.91 -21.97
CA PRO A 193 6.76 0.03 -22.67
C PRO A 193 6.63 0.28 -24.18
N VAL A 194 7.68 0.84 -24.79
CA VAL A 194 7.69 1.16 -26.22
C VAL A 194 8.04 -0.09 -27.04
N ASN A 195 9.01 -0.87 -26.56
CA ASN A 195 9.42 -2.15 -27.12
C ASN A 195 10.09 -3.00 -26.04
N TYR A 196 10.64 -4.16 -26.40
CA TYR A 196 11.33 -5.06 -25.46
C TYR A 196 12.50 -4.39 -24.72
N ASN A 197 13.17 -3.45 -25.37
CA ASN A 197 14.39 -2.81 -24.87
C ASN A 197 14.14 -1.47 -24.18
N TRP A 198 13.04 -0.78 -24.47
CA TRP A 198 12.82 0.61 -24.07
C TRP A 198 11.50 0.76 -23.30
N ASP A 199 11.59 1.30 -22.09
CA ASP A 199 10.45 1.64 -21.23
C ASP A 199 10.56 3.09 -20.77
N ILE A 200 9.56 3.90 -21.09
CA ILE A 200 9.50 5.31 -20.71
C ILE A 200 8.61 5.43 -19.48
N PHE A 201 9.10 6.09 -18.44
CA PHE A 201 8.31 6.34 -17.23
C PHE A 201 8.22 7.83 -16.93
N ALA A 202 7.13 8.24 -16.31
CA ALA A 202 6.97 9.57 -15.78
C ALA A 202 6.27 9.50 -14.42
N ASN A 203 6.83 10.15 -13.41
CA ASN A 203 6.18 10.34 -12.11
C ASN A 203 5.84 11.82 -11.96
N ALA A 204 4.64 12.15 -11.48
CA ALA A 204 4.29 13.51 -11.13
C ALA A 204 3.45 13.51 -9.85
N GLY A 205 3.40 14.62 -9.14
CA GLY A 205 2.55 14.68 -7.96
C GLY A 205 2.57 16.01 -7.23
N PHE A 206 1.66 16.09 -6.28
CA PHE A 206 1.45 17.17 -5.33
C PHE A 206 1.68 16.62 -3.94
N MET A 207 2.57 17.24 -3.18
CA MET A 207 2.87 16.88 -1.80
C MET A 207 2.53 18.05 -0.87
N ALA A 208 1.74 17.78 0.16
CA ALA A 208 1.51 18.72 1.24
C ALA A 208 2.72 18.66 2.20
N LEU A 209 3.31 19.81 2.54
CA LEU A 209 4.52 19.85 3.37
C LEU A 209 4.21 20.20 4.83
N ALA A 210 3.31 21.16 5.04
CA ALA A 210 2.87 21.59 6.36
C ALA A 210 1.50 22.25 6.26
N GLU A 211 0.79 22.32 7.39
CA GLU A 211 -0.38 23.18 7.56
C GLU A 211 0.07 24.43 8.33
N SER A 212 -0.20 25.61 7.78
CA SER A 212 0.14 26.88 8.42
C SER A 212 -1.10 27.46 9.09
N SER A 213 -1.10 27.53 10.43
CA SER A 213 -2.17 28.22 11.16
C SER A 213 -2.07 29.76 11.09
N SER A 214 -0.99 30.28 10.51
CA SER A 214 -0.66 31.72 10.48
C SER A 214 -0.72 32.35 9.09
N ASP A 215 -0.79 31.57 8.01
CA ASP A 215 -0.81 32.04 6.63
C ASP A 215 -1.97 31.37 5.87
N PRO A 216 -2.81 32.06 5.08
CA PRO A 216 -3.92 31.43 4.37
C PRO A 216 -3.52 30.43 3.28
N LYS A 217 -2.21 30.23 3.05
CA LYS A 217 -1.68 29.37 2.01
C LYS A 217 -0.69 28.37 2.61
N ASP A 218 -1.08 27.10 2.57
CA ASP A 218 -0.23 26.02 3.04
C ASP A 218 0.98 25.79 2.12
N PRO A 219 2.17 25.49 2.69
CA PRO A 219 3.33 25.08 1.91
C PRO A 219 3.08 23.75 1.19
N TYR A 220 3.30 23.73 -0.12
CA TYR A 220 3.19 22.53 -0.93
C TYR A 220 4.34 22.41 -1.94
N MET A 221 4.57 21.18 -2.39
CA MET A 221 5.52 20.85 -3.43
C MET A 221 4.83 20.16 -4.60
N LEU A 222 5.12 20.63 -5.80
CA LEU A 222 4.86 19.89 -7.02
C LEU A 222 6.15 19.25 -7.52
N PHE A 223 6.06 18.03 -8.02
CA PHE A 223 7.19 17.38 -8.68
C PHE A 223 6.78 16.75 -9.99
N ALA A 224 7.73 16.68 -10.92
CA ALA A 224 7.63 15.95 -12.16
C ALA A 224 8.97 15.29 -12.49
N GLN A 225 8.93 14.03 -12.89
CA GLN A 225 10.10 13.23 -13.20
C GLN A 225 9.84 12.35 -14.42
N PRO A 226 10.18 12.80 -15.63
CA PRO A 226 10.32 11.93 -16.79
C PRO A 226 11.64 11.13 -16.73
N GLY A 227 11.61 9.92 -17.27
CA GLY A 227 12.78 9.08 -17.42
C GLY A 227 12.59 7.94 -18.41
N VAL A 228 13.69 7.24 -18.68
CA VAL A 228 13.76 6.14 -19.62
C VAL A 228 14.60 5.02 -19.03
N THR A 229 14.17 3.80 -19.26
CA THR A 229 14.89 2.57 -18.94
C THR A 229 15.21 1.88 -20.26
N TRP A 230 16.47 1.51 -20.44
CA TRP A 230 16.96 0.75 -21.58
C TRP A 230 17.54 -0.58 -21.08
N ARG A 231 17.15 -1.68 -21.73
CA ARG A 231 17.66 -3.02 -21.47
C ARG A 231 18.20 -3.63 -22.75
N ASP A 232 19.35 -4.28 -22.66
CA ASP A 232 19.93 -5.01 -23.77
C ASP A 232 19.10 -6.27 -24.12
N ASN A 233 19.20 -6.77 -25.36
CA ASN A 233 18.43 -7.93 -25.83
C ASN A 233 18.71 -9.19 -25.00
N ASP A 234 19.96 -9.37 -24.59
CA ASP A 234 20.40 -10.50 -23.76
C ASP A 234 20.15 -10.27 -22.26
N GLY A 235 19.62 -9.11 -21.87
CA GLY A 235 19.30 -8.76 -20.48
C GLY A 235 20.51 -8.56 -19.57
N VAL A 236 21.73 -8.52 -20.13
CA VAL A 236 22.98 -8.39 -19.37
C VAL A 236 23.19 -6.96 -18.86
N TYR A 237 22.74 -5.96 -19.60
CA TYR A 237 22.86 -4.54 -19.25
C TYR A 237 21.48 -3.89 -19.10
N ASP A 238 21.29 -3.15 -18.00
CA ASP A 238 20.13 -2.28 -17.76
C ASP A 238 20.65 -0.88 -17.40
N MET A 239 20.15 0.13 -18.11
CA MET A 239 20.45 1.53 -17.87
C MET A 239 19.17 2.30 -17.63
N LYS A 240 19.15 3.12 -16.58
CA LYS A 240 18.04 3.99 -16.26
C LYS A 240 18.51 5.43 -16.13
N ALA A 241 17.84 6.32 -16.84
CA ALA A 241 18.09 7.75 -16.81
C ALA A 241 16.79 8.51 -16.55
N GLY A 242 16.88 9.64 -15.86
CA GLY A 242 15.71 10.46 -15.55
C GLY A 242 16.12 11.83 -15.04
N ALA A 243 15.22 12.80 -15.21
CA ALA A 243 15.37 14.15 -14.69
C ALA A 243 14.20 14.45 -13.77
N ALA A 244 14.44 15.09 -12.63
CA ALA A 244 13.38 15.47 -11.70
C ALA A 244 13.37 16.99 -11.51
N VAL A 245 12.18 17.58 -11.57
CA VAL A 245 11.93 19.00 -11.32
C VAL A 245 11.01 19.12 -10.12
N TYR A 246 11.32 20.05 -9.23
CA TYR A 246 10.56 20.35 -8.02
C TYR A 246 10.20 21.83 -8.03
N ALA A 247 8.92 22.11 -7.83
CA ALA A 247 8.41 23.46 -7.65
C ALA A 247 7.86 23.55 -6.22
N PHE A 248 8.48 24.42 -5.43
CA PHE A 248 8.07 24.68 -4.06
C PHE A 248 7.33 26.00 -4.01
N ASN A 249 6.19 26.01 -3.32
CA ASN A 249 5.37 27.20 -3.16
C ASN A 249 5.11 27.45 -1.68
N ASN A 250 5.10 28.74 -1.30
CA ASN A 250 4.81 29.22 0.05
C ASN A 250 5.69 28.59 1.14
N ILE A 251 6.98 28.36 0.86
CA ILE A 251 8.00 27.97 1.85
C ILE A 251 8.57 29.19 2.55
#